data_AF-A0A850MP18-F1
#
_entry.id   AF-A0A850MP18-F1
#
_cell.length_a   1.000
_cell.length_b   1.000
_cell.length_c   1.000
_cell.angle_alpha   90.00
_cell.angle_beta   90.00
_cell.angle_gamma   90.00
#
_symmetry.space_group_name_H-M   'P 1'
#
loop_
_entity.id
_entity.type
_entity.pdbx_description
1 polymer ?
#
loop_
_entity_poly.entity_id
_entity_poly.type
_entity_poly.pdbx_seq_one_letter_code
_entity_poly.pdbx_strand_id
1 'polypeptide(L)'
;MNFPEDPYIRQLNRFLRTGNLTAFERLMDKLHDDGISIDITQIPDIEGKISNLFVHNLQTGMNINEIFRILKFANDYQLFCGRKIERLFPISETNHEMITANLESLFGDLSDGFFNFIVSSLPDHLSNFLVNRPNVMMFNYNLPLKEIINSIYYYIDIYTNYGLRTRKIGTFKDYYQLYERRKEKFDEDYFAFKIKKSDLLGQDRSLELVRVFAEIMSPFERHLVYAPLLKKTKKKFEHGEYKYEYPIVGMVITGGIGPEGKGFVYLTPRGEIIEVCSDAKQNRAYIIEYKKYLKSIFLQKLELRMQSWKISEKLKHETLNFFNTNIHTKMVDYHAIDALLEKDIFTYLQSKVKSYSTPEFFTFLRKSILEILIPVQMEDQFKVRMDLIKKNQLTETEVAKLVSLGTVSHFDVLNQRLFFLILVDNIARILKLQKKL
;
A
#
# COMPACT_ATOMS: atom_id res chain seq x y z
N MET A 1 -9.38 12.23 42.14
CA MET A 1 -9.65 11.17 41.14
C MET A 1 -10.73 10.28 41.71
N ASN A 2 -11.91 10.23 41.10
CA ASN A 2 -12.93 9.24 41.46
C ASN A 2 -12.49 7.91 40.83
N PHE A 3 -12.27 6.90 41.67
CA PHE A 3 -12.00 5.55 41.18
C PHE A 3 -13.31 4.91 40.72
N PRO A 4 -13.32 4.13 39.63
CA PRO A 4 -14.48 3.35 39.26
C PRO A 4 -14.84 2.37 40.40
N GLU A 5 -16.10 2.35 40.82
CA GLU A 5 -16.58 1.45 41.88
C GLU A 5 -16.58 -0.02 41.42
N ASP A 6 -16.75 -0.25 40.12
CA ASP A 6 -16.78 -1.57 39.49
C ASP A 6 -15.36 -2.19 39.34
N PRO A 7 -15.12 -3.41 39.85
CA PRO A 7 -13.82 -4.09 39.76
C PRO A 7 -13.38 -4.38 38.32
N TYR A 8 -14.30 -4.63 37.40
CA TYR A 8 -14.01 -4.86 35.99
C TYR A 8 -13.61 -3.56 35.29
N ILE A 9 -14.28 -2.43 35.56
CA ILE A 9 -13.85 -1.12 35.03
C ILE A 9 -12.44 -0.80 35.53
N ARG A 10 -12.13 -1.05 36.81
CA ARG A 10 -10.76 -0.88 37.34
C ARG A 10 -9.75 -1.74 36.59
N GLN A 11 -10.11 -2.97 36.27
CA GLN A 11 -9.24 -3.91 35.56
C GLN A 11 -9.03 -3.51 34.09
N LEU A 12 -10.09 -3.16 33.37
CA LEU A 12 -10.04 -2.64 32.00
C LEU A 12 -9.20 -1.35 31.92
N ASN A 13 -9.41 -0.43 32.86
CA ASN A 13 -8.60 0.79 33.00
C ASN A 13 -7.11 0.47 33.22
N ARG A 14 -6.80 -0.56 34.02
CA ARG A 14 -5.42 -1.02 34.23
C ARG A 14 -4.80 -1.52 32.93
N PHE A 15 -5.53 -2.33 32.17
CA PHE A 15 -5.05 -2.89 30.91
C PHE A 15 -4.71 -1.81 29.88
N LEU A 16 -5.59 -0.81 29.70
CA LEU A 16 -5.32 0.34 28.83
C LEU A 16 -4.07 1.12 29.29
N ARG A 17 -3.93 1.36 30.60
CA ARG A 17 -2.75 2.06 31.14
C ARG A 17 -1.44 1.30 30.89
N THR A 18 -1.49 -0.03 30.92
CA THR A 18 -0.31 -0.89 30.67
C THR A 18 -0.10 -1.24 29.20
N GLY A 19 -1.01 -0.83 28.30
CA GLY A 19 -0.98 -1.22 26.88
C GLY A 19 -1.28 -2.70 26.62
N ASN A 20 -1.85 -3.43 27.59
CA ASN A 20 -2.18 -4.85 27.43
C ASN A 20 -3.56 -5.02 26.78
N LEU A 21 -3.66 -4.65 25.50
CA LEU A 21 -4.93 -4.67 24.75
C LEU A 21 -5.50 -6.08 24.64
N THR A 22 -4.67 -7.10 24.46
CA THR A 22 -5.14 -8.49 24.39
C THR A 22 -5.80 -8.97 25.69
N ALA A 23 -5.32 -8.52 26.85
CA ALA A 23 -6.00 -8.83 28.11
C ALA A 23 -7.29 -8.02 28.30
N PHE A 24 -7.38 -6.81 27.72
CA PHE A 24 -8.63 -6.05 27.68
C PHE A 24 -9.68 -6.78 26.82
N GLU A 25 -9.32 -7.16 25.60
CA GLU A 25 -10.17 -7.89 24.65
C GLU A 25 -10.73 -9.16 25.30
N ARG A 26 -9.85 -10.01 25.83
CA ARG A 26 -10.25 -11.26 26.52
C ARG A 26 -11.19 -11.05 27.70
N LEU A 27 -11.03 -9.95 28.45
CA LEU A 27 -11.93 -9.65 29.55
C LEU A 27 -13.29 -9.21 29.03
N MET A 28 -13.34 -8.33 28.01
CA MET A 28 -14.58 -7.91 27.37
C MET A 28 -15.35 -9.08 26.75
N ASP A 29 -14.67 -9.95 26.02
CA ASP A 29 -15.27 -11.15 25.41
C ASP A 29 -15.88 -12.05 26.48
N LYS A 30 -15.13 -12.32 27.56
CA LYS A 30 -15.63 -13.12 28.67
C LYS A 30 -16.86 -12.48 29.34
N LEU A 31 -16.83 -11.17 29.57
CA LEU A 31 -17.96 -10.47 30.17
C LEU A 31 -19.20 -10.55 29.29
N HIS A 32 -19.03 -10.46 27.98
CA HIS A 32 -20.11 -10.65 27.01
C HIS A 32 -20.67 -12.07 27.07
N ASP A 33 -19.81 -13.10 27.05
CA ASP A 33 -20.20 -14.51 27.16
C ASP A 33 -20.95 -14.80 28.48
N ASP A 34 -20.53 -14.17 29.58
CA ASP A 34 -21.15 -14.27 30.90
C ASP A 34 -22.43 -13.41 31.03
N GLY A 35 -22.82 -12.66 29.99
CA GLY A 35 -24.00 -11.78 29.98
C GLY A 35 -23.89 -10.52 30.84
N ILE A 36 -22.66 -10.13 31.20
CA ILE A 36 -22.37 -8.98 32.05
C ILE A 36 -22.19 -7.73 31.17
N SER A 37 -23.13 -6.78 31.28
CA SER A 37 -23.03 -5.48 30.60
C SER A 37 -22.21 -4.50 31.42
N ILE A 38 -21.17 -3.93 30.81
CA ILE A 38 -20.30 -2.94 31.43
C ILE A 38 -20.37 -1.61 30.69
N ASP A 39 -20.55 -0.54 31.45
CA ASP A 39 -20.49 0.82 30.93
C ASP A 39 -19.04 1.32 30.83
N ILE A 40 -18.40 1.06 29.68
CA ILE A 40 -17.03 1.46 29.38
C ILE A 40 -16.83 2.99 29.38
N THR A 41 -17.90 3.80 29.37
CA THR A 41 -17.78 5.26 29.48
C THR A 41 -17.24 5.69 30.86
N GLN A 42 -17.38 4.83 31.88
CA GLN A 42 -16.86 5.04 33.23
C GLN A 42 -15.34 4.89 33.34
N ILE A 43 -14.67 4.33 32.32
CA ILE A 43 -13.20 4.31 32.31
C ILE A 43 -12.71 5.76 32.22
N PRO A 44 -11.92 6.25 33.21
CA PRO A 44 -11.45 7.62 33.21
C PRO A 44 -10.35 7.82 32.18
N ASP A 45 -10.22 9.03 31.63
CA ASP A 45 -9.06 9.47 30.83
C ASP A 45 -8.70 8.48 29.69
N ILE A 46 -9.70 8.13 28.87
CA ILE A 46 -9.48 7.31 27.66
C ILE A 46 -8.59 8.05 26.65
N GLU A 47 -8.86 9.34 26.43
CA GLU A 47 -8.11 10.18 25.48
C GLU A 47 -6.60 10.16 25.77
N GLY A 48 -6.19 10.39 27.03
CA GLY A 48 -4.79 10.35 27.43
C GLY A 48 -4.18 8.96 27.30
N LYS A 49 -4.92 7.90 27.66
CA LYS A 49 -4.42 6.51 27.54
C LYS A 49 -4.16 6.11 26.11
N ILE A 50 -5.12 6.31 25.21
CA ILE A 50 -4.95 5.96 23.79
C ILE A 50 -3.86 6.83 23.16
N SER A 51 -3.82 8.13 23.48
CA SER A 51 -2.75 9.03 22.99
C SER A 51 -1.36 8.60 23.48
N ASN A 52 -1.23 8.17 24.74
CA ASN A 52 0.05 7.68 25.27
C ASN A 52 0.52 6.40 24.58
N LEU A 53 -0.39 5.47 24.27
CA LEU A 53 -0.07 4.27 23.49
C LEU A 53 0.35 4.61 22.06
N PHE A 54 -0.31 5.58 21.44
CA PHE A 54 0.05 6.10 20.12
C PHE A 54 1.45 6.73 20.14
N VAL A 55 1.72 7.63 21.08
CA VAL A 55 3.03 8.28 21.28
C VAL A 55 4.12 7.24 21.50
N HIS A 56 3.89 6.25 22.38
CA HIS A 56 4.86 5.20 22.63
C HIS A 56 5.28 4.49 21.35
N ASN A 57 4.33 4.12 20.49
CA ASN A 57 4.60 3.42 19.24
C ASN A 57 5.22 4.32 18.15
N LEU A 58 4.99 5.63 18.20
CA LEU A 58 5.78 6.58 17.40
C LEU A 58 7.25 6.60 17.84
N GLN A 59 7.49 6.65 19.15
CA GLN A 59 8.85 6.71 19.73
C GLN A 59 9.65 5.42 19.51
N THR A 60 9.00 4.25 19.58
CA THR A 60 9.64 2.95 19.38
C THR A 60 9.76 2.61 17.88
N GLY A 61 10.36 3.51 17.10
CA GLY A 61 10.69 3.29 15.70
C GLY A 61 9.50 3.38 14.73
N MET A 62 8.47 4.16 15.05
CA MET A 62 7.27 4.33 14.23
C MET A 62 6.64 2.99 13.83
N ASN A 63 6.19 2.24 14.83
CA ASN A 63 5.44 1.01 14.62
C ASN A 63 4.03 1.31 14.12
N ILE A 64 3.93 1.65 12.83
CA ILE A 64 2.68 2.04 12.14
C ILE A 64 1.61 0.96 12.29
N ASN A 65 1.99 -0.32 12.26
CA ASN A 65 1.05 -1.43 12.48
C ASN A 65 0.37 -1.35 13.84
N GLU A 66 1.16 -1.19 14.89
CA GLU A 66 0.60 -1.13 16.24
C GLU A 66 -0.20 0.15 16.46
N ILE A 67 0.21 1.27 15.87
CA ILE A 67 -0.57 2.52 15.86
C ILE A 67 -1.98 2.29 15.30
N PHE A 68 -2.09 1.73 14.09
CA PHE A 68 -3.39 1.48 13.49
C PHE A 68 -4.18 0.41 14.24
N ARG A 69 -3.52 -0.60 14.81
CA ARG A 69 -4.17 -1.60 15.69
C ARG A 69 -4.76 -0.97 16.94
N ILE A 70 -4.04 -0.07 17.63
CA ILE A 70 -4.53 0.63 18.83
C ILE A 70 -5.76 1.47 18.50
N LEU A 71 -5.71 2.23 17.39
CA LEU A 71 -6.83 3.07 16.97
C LEU A 71 -8.03 2.24 16.55
N LYS A 72 -7.80 1.16 15.80
CA LYS A 72 -8.85 0.20 15.44
C LYS A 72 -9.48 -0.43 16.67
N PHE A 73 -8.68 -0.92 17.61
CA PHE A 73 -9.16 -1.43 18.90
C PHE A 73 -10.04 -0.40 19.63
N ALA A 74 -9.60 0.87 19.67
CA ALA A 74 -10.38 1.90 20.35
C ALA A 74 -11.74 2.19 19.65
N ASN A 75 -11.80 2.07 18.33
CA ASN A 75 -13.04 2.20 17.57
C ASN A 75 -13.94 0.97 17.72
N ASP A 76 -13.39 -0.24 17.54
CA ASP A 76 -14.10 -1.53 17.60
C ASP A 76 -14.77 -1.73 18.97
N TYR A 77 -14.07 -1.36 20.06
CA TYR A 77 -14.62 -1.40 21.43
C TYR A 77 -15.36 -0.12 21.83
N GLN A 78 -15.63 0.79 20.88
CA GLN A 78 -16.42 2.00 21.08
C GLN A 78 -15.98 2.85 22.28
N LEU A 79 -14.68 2.92 22.56
CA LEU A 79 -14.15 3.57 23.78
C LEU A 79 -14.51 5.07 23.86
N PHE A 80 -14.85 5.67 22.73
CA PHE A 80 -15.23 7.07 22.59
C PHE A 80 -16.72 7.29 22.32
N CYS A 81 -17.53 6.23 22.21
CA CYS A 81 -18.97 6.37 22.02
C CYS A 81 -19.62 7.08 23.21
N GLY A 82 -20.54 8.01 22.93
CA GLY A 82 -21.20 8.83 23.94
C GLY A 82 -20.31 9.87 24.64
N ARG A 83 -19.00 9.93 24.34
CA ARG A 83 -18.09 10.92 24.91
C ARG A 83 -18.12 12.21 24.09
N LYS A 84 -18.35 13.33 24.77
CA LYS A 84 -18.26 14.66 24.16
C LYS A 84 -16.81 15.12 24.17
N ILE A 85 -16.17 15.07 23.00
CA ILE A 85 -14.83 15.63 22.77
C ILE A 85 -14.99 16.94 22.01
N GLU A 86 -14.45 18.01 22.58
CA GLU A 86 -14.52 19.34 21.97
C GLU A 86 -13.60 19.44 20.75
N ARG A 87 -14.13 20.02 19.66
CA ARG A 87 -13.32 20.37 18.48
C ARG A 87 -12.58 21.67 18.77
N LEU A 88 -11.25 21.63 18.68
CA LEU A 88 -10.40 22.81 18.90
C LEU A 88 -10.50 23.85 17.77
N PHE A 89 -10.97 23.45 16.59
CA PHE A 89 -11.14 24.33 15.43
C PHE A 89 -12.21 23.78 14.47
N PRO A 90 -12.84 24.66 13.66
CA PRO A 90 -13.76 24.22 12.62
C PRO A 90 -13.04 23.48 11.48
N ILE A 91 -13.75 22.52 10.90
CA ILE A 91 -13.36 21.76 9.71
C ILE A 91 -14.39 22.10 8.62
N SER A 92 -13.92 22.48 7.43
CA SER A 92 -14.83 22.73 6.29
C SER A 92 -15.54 21.44 5.88
N GLU A 93 -16.73 21.57 5.27
CA GLU A 93 -17.55 20.43 4.83
C GLU A 93 -16.76 19.47 3.94
N THR A 94 -16.07 19.97 2.91
CA THR A 94 -15.21 19.14 2.03
C THR A 94 -14.12 18.39 2.78
N ASN A 95 -13.48 19.02 3.78
CA ASN A 95 -12.47 18.35 4.59
C ASN A 95 -13.12 17.33 5.53
N HIS A 96 -14.31 17.62 6.05
CA HIS A 96 -15.05 16.70 6.90
C HIS A 96 -15.40 15.42 6.14
N GLU A 97 -15.93 15.53 4.93
CA GLU A 97 -16.23 14.38 4.06
C GLU A 97 -14.97 13.55 3.76
N MET A 98 -13.88 14.20 3.36
CA MET A 98 -12.62 13.51 3.05
C MET A 98 -12.03 12.81 4.28
N ILE A 99 -12.01 13.47 5.43
CA ILE A 99 -11.51 12.89 6.68
C ILE A 99 -12.39 11.72 7.12
N THR A 100 -13.72 11.88 7.04
CA THR A 100 -14.68 10.82 7.39
C THR A 100 -14.44 9.58 6.52
N ALA A 101 -14.39 9.75 5.20
CA ALA A 101 -14.12 8.65 4.27
C ALA A 101 -12.75 8.00 4.52
N ASN A 102 -11.72 8.78 4.89
CA ASN A 102 -10.41 8.23 5.28
C ASN A 102 -10.49 7.35 6.52
N LEU A 103 -11.12 7.86 7.57
CA LEU A 103 -11.23 7.17 8.85
C LEU A 103 -12.14 5.94 8.74
N GLU A 104 -13.26 6.02 8.02
CA GLU A 104 -14.15 4.88 7.76
C GLU A 104 -13.43 3.80 6.97
N SER A 105 -12.64 4.19 5.96
CA SER A 105 -11.84 3.24 5.20
C SER A 105 -10.75 2.55 6.02
N LEU A 106 -10.30 3.14 7.13
CA LEU A 106 -9.25 2.59 7.99
C LEU A 106 -9.82 1.80 9.19
N PHE A 107 -10.96 2.23 9.73
CA PHE A 107 -11.45 1.80 11.03
C PHE A 107 -12.90 1.29 11.02
N GLY A 108 -13.62 1.40 9.90
CA GLY A 108 -15.05 1.10 9.81
C GLY A 108 -15.92 2.23 10.36
N ASP A 109 -17.17 1.92 10.70
CA ASP A 109 -18.14 2.91 11.20
C ASP A 109 -17.58 3.70 12.39
N LEU A 110 -17.77 5.02 12.35
CA LEU A 110 -17.17 5.94 13.32
C LEU A 110 -18.23 6.49 14.27
N SER A 111 -17.89 6.55 15.55
CA SER A 111 -18.63 7.42 16.50
C SER A 111 -18.13 8.86 16.40
N ASP A 112 -19.01 9.83 16.67
CA ASP A 112 -18.63 11.26 16.74
C ASP A 112 -17.47 11.50 17.71
N GLY A 113 -17.47 10.78 18.84
CA GLY A 113 -16.39 10.85 19.82
C GLY A 113 -15.05 10.38 19.24
N PHE A 114 -15.03 9.25 18.52
CA PHE A 114 -13.79 8.77 17.90
C PHE A 114 -13.31 9.70 16.79
N PHE A 115 -14.22 10.21 15.94
CA PHE A 115 -13.87 11.22 14.94
C PHE A 115 -13.23 12.45 15.60
N ASN A 116 -13.88 13.02 16.62
CA ASN A 116 -13.39 14.19 17.34
C ASN A 116 -12.07 13.92 18.09
N PHE A 117 -11.88 12.71 18.61
CA PHE A 117 -10.61 12.29 19.19
C PHE A 117 -9.48 12.40 18.15
N ILE A 118 -9.66 11.81 16.96
CA ILE A 118 -8.63 11.79 15.91
C ILE A 118 -8.31 13.18 15.37
N VAL A 119 -9.31 14.04 15.17
CA VAL A 119 -9.10 15.35 14.53
C VAL A 119 -8.73 16.47 15.52
N SER A 120 -8.94 16.25 16.83
CA SER A 120 -8.81 17.29 17.85
C SER A 120 -7.89 16.85 18.99
N SER A 121 -8.33 15.88 19.80
CA SER A 121 -7.67 15.51 21.06
C SER A 121 -6.31 14.83 20.85
N LEU A 122 -6.20 13.88 19.90
CA LEU A 122 -4.95 13.20 19.58
C LEU A 122 -3.89 14.18 19.05
N PRO A 123 -4.19 15.05 18.05
CA PRO A 123 -3.28 16.12 17.63
C PRO A 123 -2.85 17.04 18.77
N ASP A 124 -3.74 17.39 19.70
CA ASP A 124 -3.39 18.24 20.85
C ASP A 124 -2.40 17.54 21.80
N HIS A 125 -2.67 16.28 22.15
CA HIS A 125 -1.75 15.46 22.93
C HIS A 125 -0.37 15.36 22.27
N LEU A 126 -0.33 15.13 20.95
CA LEU A 126 0.92 15.08 20.20
C LEU A 126 1.64 16.42 20.14
N SER A 127 0.89 17.53 20.00
CA SER A 127 1.47 18.87 20.01
C SER A 127 2.15 19.18 21.35
N ASN A 128 1.49 18.84 22.47
CA ASN A 128 2.01 18.99 23.81
C ASN A 128 3.23 18.09 24.03
N PHE A 129 3.19 16.86 23.51
CA PHE A 129 4.33 15.95 23.54
C PHE A 129 5.55 16.52 22.78
N LEU A 130 5.37 17.01 21.55
CA LEU A 130 6.45 17.58 20.74
C LEU A 130 7.09 18.81 21.39
N VAL A 131 6.29 19.68 22.01
CA VAL A 131 6.78 20.87 22.73
C VAL A 131 7.60 20.47 23.95
N ASN A 132 7.15 19.47 24.71
CA ASN A 132 7.79 19.07 25.96
C ASN A 132 8.97 18.10 25.76
N ARG A 133 9.01 17.39 24.63
CA ARG A 133 10.01 16.36 24.32
C ARG A 133 10.43 16.39 22.84
N PRO A 134 11.08 17.46 22.37
CA PRO A 134 11.42 17.64 20.96
C PRO A 134 12.39 16.58 20.42
N ASN A 135 13.20 15.96 21.27
CA ASN A 135 14.31 15.08 20.87
C ASN A 135 13.92 13.61 20.60
N VAL A 136 12.64 13.23 20.64
CA VAL A 136 12.27 11.80 20.64
C VAL A 136 11.94 11.22 19.25
N MET A 137 11.70 12.05 18.24
CA MET A 137 11.30 11.60 16.90
C MET A 137 12.49 11.31 15.96
N MET A 138 13.56 10.64 16.43
CA MET A 138 14.81 10.40 15.69
C MET A 138 15.58 11.67 15.22
N PHE A 139 15.03 12.87 15.43
CA PHE A 139 15.68 14.15 15.17
C PHE A 139 16.47 14.56 16.42
N ASN A 140 17.71 14.10 16.51
CA ASN A 140 18.58 14.31 17.66
C ASN A 140 19.19 15.72 17.67
N TYR A 141 18.36 16.76 17.59
CA TYR A 141 18.79 18.16 17.46
C TYR A 141 17.79 19.09 18.15
N ASN A 142 18.29 20.15 18.82
CA ASN A 142 17.53 21.27 19.35
C ASN A 142 16.93 22.13 18.21
N LEU A 143 16.14 21.52 17.33
CA LEU A 143 15.54 22.20 16.19
C LEU A 143 14.35 23.05 16.65
N PRO A 144 14.13 24.22 16.04
CA PRO A 144 12.89 24.96 16.17
C PRO A 144 11.68 24.05 15.85
N LEU A 145 10.57 24.24 16.56
CA LEU A 145 9.36 23.42 16.39
C LEU A 145 8.86 23.38 14.93
N LYS A 146 9.04 24.47 14.19
CA LYS A 146 8.73 24.55 12.76
C LYS A 146 9.54 23.55 11.93
N GLU A 147 10.81 23.38 12.24
CA GLU A 147 11.69 22.42 11.55
C GLU A 147 11.35 20.98 11.93
N ILE A 148 10.93 20.73 13.19
CA ILE A 148 10.42 19.43 13.62
C ILE A 148 9.17 19.06 12.80
N ILE A 149 8.20 19.98 12.69
CA ILE A 149 6.97 19.76 11.90
C ILE A 149 7.30 19.51 10.43
N ASN A 150 8.19 20.31 9.83
CA ASN A 150 8.65 20.09 8.46
C ASN A 150 9.32 18.72 8.29
N SER A 151 10.07 18.26 9.28
CA SER A 151 10.72 16.95 9.26
C SER A 151 9.71 15.80 9.33
N ILE A 152 8.59 15.97 10.04
CA ILE A 152 7.49 14.99 10.05
C ILE A 152 6.79 14.96 8.69
N TYR A 153 6.50 16.12 8.09
CA TYR A 153 5.97 16.16 6.71
C TYR A 153 6.89 15.45 5.73
N TYR A 154 8.20 15.70 5.83
CA TYR A 154 9.20 15.03 5.01
C TYR A 154 9.15 13.51 5.16
N TYR A 155 9.04 13.01 6.39
CA TYR A 155 8.88 11.58 6.64
C TYR A 155 7.57 11.02 6.02
N ILE A 156 6.45 11.73 6.11
CA ILE A 156 5.18 11.30 5.49
C ILE A 156 5.25 11.34 3.96
N ASP A 157 6.03 12.27 3.41
CA ASP A 157 6.29 12.38 1.98
C ASP A 157 7.27 11.32 1.48
N ILE A 158 8.13 10.76 2.33
CA ILE A 158 9.08 9.71 2.00
C ILE A 158 9.18 8.72 3.17
N TYR A 159 8.45 7.61 3.06
CA TYR A 159 8.58 6.52 4.02
C TYR A 159 8.67 5.16 3.33
N THR A 160 9.31 4.22 4.02
CA THR A 160 9.34 2.81 3.63
C THR A 160 8.71 1.99 4.73
N ASN A 161 7.63 1.28 4.39
CA ASN A 161 6.97 0.35 5.31
C ASN A 161 6.43 -0.84 4.50
N TYR A 162 6.29 -2.02 5.11
CA TYR A 162 5.78 -3.23 4.43
C TYR A 162 6.59 -3.72 3.22
N GLY A 163 7.82 -3.24 3.02
CA GLY A 163 8.57 -3.47 1.77
C GLY A 163 8.09 -2.59 0.60
N LEU A 164 7.26 -1.58 0.87
CA LEU A 164 6.82 -0.54 -0.04
C LEU A 164 7.56 0.76 0.27
N ARG A 165 8.10 1.42 -0.76
CA ARG A 165 8.60 2.79 -0.70
C ARG A 165 7.52 3.72 -1.25
N THR A 166 7.11 4.68 -0.43
CA THR A 166 6.16 5.72 -0.80
C THR A 166 6.89 7.05 -0.95
N ARG A 167 6.61 7.78 -2.04
CA ARG A 167 7.20 9.09 -2.28
C ARG A 167 6.21 10.07 -2.90
N LYS A 168 6.10 11.28 -2.38
CA LYS A 168 5.46 12.40 -3.08
C LYS A 168 6.37 12.92 -4.19
N ILE A 169 5.87 12.96 -5.42
CA ILE A 169 6.62 13.39 -6.61
C ILE A 169 6.09 14.71 -7.22
N GLY A 170 5.15 15.37 -6.56
CA GLY A 170 4.65 16.69 -6.95
C GLY A 170 3.13 16.80 -6.92
N THR A 171 2.59 17.82 -7.60
CA THR A 171 1.15 17.99 -7.80
C THR A 171 0.70 17.38 -9.13
N PHE A 172 -0.59 17.07 -9.26
CA PHE A 172 -1.14 16.57 -10.52
C PHE A 172 -0.98 17.57 -11.66
N LYS A 173 -1.11 18.86 -11.36
CA LYS A 173 -0.93 19.94 -12.33
C LYS A 173 0.48 19.92 -12.90
N ASP A 174 1.49 19.83 -12.04
CA ASP A 174 2.90 19.81 -12.47
C ASP A 174 3.23 18.53 -13.24
N TYR A 175 2.75 17.38 -12.75
CA TYR A 175 2.92 16.09 -13.41
C TYR A 175 2.32 16.07 -14.82
N TYR A 176 1.08 16.55 -14.97
CA TYR A 176 0.41 16.61 -16.27
C TYR A 176 1.09 17.60 -17.24
N GLN A 177 1.57 18.74 -16.75
CA GLN A 177 2.33 19.68 -17.57
C GLN A 177 3.65 19.07 -18.07
N LEU A 178 4.36 18.34 -17.22
CA LEU A 178 5.57 17.60 -17.61
C LEU A 178 5.26 16.54 -18.65
N TYR A 179 4.18 15.77 -18.45
CA TYR A 179 3.68 14.80 -19.42
C TYR A 179 3.42 15.45 -20.79
N GLU A 180 2.63 16.53 -20.87
CA GLU A 180 2.33 17.18 -22.15
C GLU A 180 3.58 17.73 -22.85
N ARG A 181 4.51 18.30 -22.10
CA ARG A 181 5.74 18.90 -22.67
C ARG A 181 6.76 17.88 -23.13
N ARG A 182 6.82 16.70 -22.50
CA ARG A 182 7.93 15.75 -22.64
C ARG A 182 7.50 14.34 -23.06
N LYS A 183 6.21 14.10 -23.36
CA LYS A 183 5.73 12.78 -23.77
C LYS A 183 6.30 12.36 -25.11
N GLU A 184 6.79 11.13 -25.13
CA GLU A 184 7.24 10.40 -26.31
C GLU A 184 6.31 9.20 -26.49
N LYS A 185 5.91 8.92 -27.73
CA LYS A 185 5.08 7.74 -28.01
C LYS A 185 5.87 6.48 -27.63
N PHE A 186 5.27 5.61 -26.83
CA PHE A 186 5.87 4.36 -26.38
C PHE A 186 5.22 3.15 -27.05
N ASP A 187 3.89 3.16 -27.16
CA ASP A 187 3.07 2.15 -27.81
C ASP A 187 1.82 2.85 -28.41
N GLU A 188 0.81 2.11 -28.85
CA GLU A 188 -0.45 2.64 -29.40
C GLU A 188 -1.06 3.74 -28.52
N ASP A 189 -1.59 3.36 -27.35
CA ASP A 189 -2.25 4.25 -26.38
C ASP A 189 -1.30 4.72 -25.26
N TYR A 190 -0.02 4.34 -25.30
CA TYR A 190 0.93 4.56 -24.22
C TYR A 190 2.02 5.56 -24.60
N PHE A 191 2.36 6.40 -23.63
CA PHE A 191 3.39 7.43 -23.77
C PHE A 191 4.33 7.35 -22.58
N ALA A 192 5.60 7.64 -22.81
CA ALA A 192 6.59 7.74 -21.76
C ALA A 192 7.15 9.16 -21.66
N PHE A 193 7.53 9.59 -20.47
CA PHE A 193 8.21 10.88 -20.27
C PHE A 193 9.19 10.81 -19.11
N LYS A 194 10.13 11.74 -19.06
CA LYS A 194 11.19 11.79 -18.04
C LYS A 194 10.96 12.93 -17.05
N ILE A 195 11.03 12.61 -15.77
CA ILE A 195 11.02 13.56 -14.65
C ILE A 195 12.43 13.64 -14.08
N LYS A 196 12.97 14.85 -13.87
CA LYS A 196 14.26 14.98 -13.16
C LYS A 196 14.01 14.75 -11.67
N LYS A 197 14.87 14.00 -10.99
CA LYS A 197 14.77 13.80 -9.54
C LYS A 197 14.89 15.10 -8.74
N SER A 198 15.63 16.08 -9.27
CA SER A 198 15.69 17.42 -8.69
C SER A 198 14.40 18.20 -8.86
N ASP A 199 13.54 17.87 -9.84
CA ASP A 199 12.20 18.46 -9.98
C ASP A 199 11.23 17.84 -8.93
N LEU A 200 11.57 16.70 -8.32
CA LEU A 200 10.74 15.95 -7.35
C LEU A 200 10.98 16.35 -5.90
N LEU A 201 12.18 16.82 -5.60
CA LEU A 201 12.55 17.34 -4.29
C LEU A 201 12.24 18.83 -4.32
N GLY A 202 11.29 19.29 -3.50
CA GLY A 202 11.06 20.72 -3.31
C GLY A 202 12.37 21.46 -2.96
N GLN A 203 12.36 22.79 -2.98
CA GLN A 203 13.52 23.66 -2.72
C GLN A 203 14.12 23.56 -1.29
N ASP A 204 14.01 22.43 -0.60
CA ASP A 204 14.53 22.24 0.74
C ASP A 204 16.00 21.79 0.69
N ARG A 205 16.88 22.63 1.26
CA ARG A 205 18.34 22.53 1.14
C ARG A 205 18.96 21.40 1.96
N SER A 206 18.20 20.74 2.83
CA SER A 206 18.67 19.70 3.76
C SER A 206 19.06 18.38 3.10
N LEU A 207 18.83 18.22 1.80
CA LEU A 207 19.05 16.96 1.06
C LEU A 207 20.27 16.96 0.15
N GLU A 208 21.21 17.89 0.33
CA GLU A 208 22.35 18.04 -0.58
C GLU A 208 23.13 16.73 -0.80
N LEU A 209 23.29 15.90 0.25
CA LEU A 209 23.91 14.57 0.15
C LEU A 209 23.07 13.56 -0.64
N VAL A 210 21.74 13.50 -0.44
CA VAL A 210 20.84 12.63 -1.20
C VAL A 210 20.73 13.08 -2.65
N ARG A 211 20.77 14.40 -2.89
CA ARG A 211 20.79 15.02 -4.22
C ARG A 211 22.05 14.61 -4.98
N VAL A 212 23.22 14.70 -4.34
CA VAL A 212 24.52 14.30 -4.91
C VAL A 212 24.53 12.80 -5.25
N PHE A 213 24.08 11.91 -4.37
CA PHE A 213 24.00 10.47 -4.69
C PHE A 213 22.97 10.14 -5.78
N ALA A 214 21.81 10.81 -5.79
CA ALA A 214 20.75 10.59 -6.77
C ALA A 214 21.10 11.09 -8.19
N GLU A 215 21.89 12.16 -8.29
CA GLU A 215 22.37 12.75 -9.54
C GLU A 215 23.45 11.89 -10.23
N ILE A 216 24.29 11.16 -9.47
CA ILE A 216 25.42 10.39 -10.00
C ILE A 216 25.00 9.12 -10.78
N MET A 217 23.85 8.49 -10.48
CA MET A 217 23.48 7.19 -11.09
C MET A 217 22.43 7.27 -12.21
N SER A 218 21.53 8.25 -12.16
CA SER A 218 20.68 8.70 -13.28
C SER A 218 19.79 9.82 -12.72
N PRO A 219 19.89 11.06 -13.24
CA PRO A 219 19.13 12.19 -12.71
C PRO A 219 17.66 12.17 -13.13
N PHE A 220 17.25 11.21 -13.96
CA PHE A 220 15.88 11.12 -14.48
C PHE A 220 15.20 9.81 -14.10
N GLU A 221 13.90 9.93 -13.87
CA GLU A 221 12.95 8.83 -13.78
C GLU A 221 12.06 8.84 -15.00
N ARG A 222 11.87 7.67 -15.63
CA ARG A 222 10.97 7.51 -16.78
C ARG A 222 9.64 6.96 -16.28
N HIS A 223 8.57 7.61 -16.69
CA HIS A 223 7.20 7.23 -16.36
C HIS A 223 6.47 6.82 -17.62
N LEU A 224 5.76 5.70 -17.56
CA LEU A 224 4.86 5.17 -18.57
C LEU A 224 3.42 5.52 -18.20
N VAL A 225 2.66 6.03 -19.17
CA VAL A 225 1.29 6.53 -18.98
C VAL A 225 0.38 5.96 -20.05
N TYR A 226 -0.79 5.47 -19.63
CA TYR A 226 -1.90 5.18 -20.52
C TYR A 226 -2.70 6.48 -20.76
N ALA A 227 -2.57 7.06 -21.96
CA ALA A 227 -3.05 8.41 -22.24
C ALA A 227 -4.58 8.59 -22.10
N PRO A 228 -5.43 7.63 -22.52
CA PRO A 228 -6.88 7.77 -22.36
C PRO A 228 -7.28 7.91 -20.88
N LEU A 229 -6.66 7.12 -20.00
CA LEU A 229 -6.91 7.21 -18.57
C LEU A 229 -6.43 8.54 -18.00
N LEU A 230 -5.19 8.96 -18.28
CA LEU A 230 -4.68 10.23 -17.75
C LEU A 230 -5.56 11.43 -18.17
N LYS A 231 -6.07 11.43 -19.40
CA LYS A 231 -7.02 12.45 -19.88
C LYS A 231 -8.35 12.40 -19.16
N LYS A 232 -8.91 11.21 -18.92
CA LYS A 232 -10.13 11.00 -18.13
C LYS A 232 -9.94 11.52 -16.71
N THR A 233 -8.82 11.16 -16.07
CA THR A 233 -8.42 11.66 -14.75
C THR A 233 -8.32 13.17 -14.74
N LYS A 234 -7.64 13.78 -15.72
CA LYS A 234 -7.53 15.24 -15.79
C LYS A 234 -8.89 15.92 -15.83
N LYS A 235 -9.81 15.44 -16.67
CA LYS A 235 -11.16 16.01 -16.74
C LYS A 235 -11.85 15.93 -15.39
N LYS A 236 -11.88 14.76 -14.75
CA LYS A 236 -12.49 14.60 -13.41
C LYS A 236 -11.87 15.55 -12.37
N PHE A 237 -10.55 15.66 -12.38
CA PHE A 237 -9.82 16.55 -11.46
C PHE A 237 -10.17 18.03 -11.66
N GLU A 238 -10.25 18.50 -12.90
CA GLU A 238 -10.60 19.89 -13.22
C GLU A 238 -12.06 20.23 -12.89
N HIS A 239 -12.96 19.26 -12.95
CA HIS A 239 -14.38 19.45 -12.58
C HIS A 239 -14.64 19.25 -11.07
N GLY A 240 -13.62 18.94 -10.27
CA GLY A 240 -13.79 18.67 -8.84
C GLY A 240 -14.56 17.37 -8.55
N GLU A 241 -14.60 16.45 -9.51
CA GLU A 241 -15.34 15.18 -9.39
C GLU A 241 -14.57 14.11 -8.58
N TYR A 242 -13.29 14.36 -8.26
CA TYR A 242 -12.52 13.48 -7.39
C TYR A 242 -12.90 13.68 -5.93
N LYS A 243 -13.58 12.68 -5.38
CA LYS A 243 -13.83 12.51 -3.95
C LYS A 243 -12.66 11.77 -3.29
N TYR A 244 -12.97 10.89 -2.35
CA TYR A 244 -12.03 9.98 -1.70
C TYR A 244 -11.64 8.81 -2.62
N GLU A 245 -10.76 9.07 -3.59
CA GLU A 245 -10.26 8.06 -4.54
C GLU A 245 -8.74 8.17 -4.74
N TYR A 246 -8.13 7.09 -5.23
CA TYR A 246 -6.70 7.05 -5.55
C TYR A 246 -6.46 6.47 -6.95
N PRO A 247 -6.84 7.17 -8.02
CA PRO A 247 -6.69 6.64 -9.35
C PRO A 247 -5.21 6.54 -9.73
N ILE A 248 -4.86 5.42 -10.34
CA ILE A 248 -3.56 5.25 -10.99
C ILE A 248 -3.45 6.21 -12.19
N VAL A 249 -2.33 6.93 -12.27
CA VAL A 249 -2.06 7.91 -13.34
C VAL A 249 -0.84 7.55 -14.20
N GLY A 250 -0.03 6.61 -13.72
CA GLY A 250 1.12 6.12 -14.47
C GLY A 250 1.91 5.06 -13.71
N MET A 251 3.00 4.65 -14.31
CA MET A 251 3.95 3.70 -13.77
C MET A 251 5.37 4.27 -13.89
N VAL A 252 6.19 4.16 -12.87
CA VAL A 252 7.64 4.40 -12.98
C VAL A 252 8.27 3.17 -13.60
N ILE A 253 9.05 3.34 -14.67
CA ILE A 253 9.70 2.22 -15.37
C ILE A 253 11.22 2.21 -15.19
N THR A 254 11.84 3.37 -14.94
CA THR A 254 13.28 3.47 -14.61
C THR A 254 13.58 4.68 -13.73
N GLY A 255 14.58 4.60 -12.83
CA GLY A 255 15.27 5.79 -12.29
C GLY A 255 15.72 5.81 -10.82
N GLY A 256 16.63 4.94 -10.35
CA GLY A 256 17.44 5.23 -9.14
C GLY A 256 17.86 4.06 -8.26
N ILE A 257 18.88 4.31 -7.42
CA ILE A 257 19.72 3.34 -6.67
C ILE A 257 18.91 2.47 -5.70
N GLY A 258 18.70 1.21 -6.06
CA GLY A 258 17.90 0.22 -5.31
C GLY A 258 17.15 -0.69 -6.29
N PRO A 259 16.78 -1.93 -5.93
CA PRO A 259 16.84 -3.07 -6.84
C PRO A 259 15.73 -3.17 -7.91
N GLU A 260 15.09 -2.06 -8.30
CA GLU A 260 14.73 -1.66 -9.67
C GLU A 260 13.55 -0.68 -9.60
N GLY A 261 13.79 0.63 -9.78
CA GLY A 261 12.81 1.73 -9.66
C GLY A 261 11.54 1.62 -10.52
N LYS A 262 10.68 0.66 -10.18
CA LYS A 262 9.42 0.33 -10.81
C LYS A 262 8.30 0.38 -9.77
N GLY A 263 7.24 1.11 -10.08
CA GLY A 263 6.13 1.32 -9.17
C GLY A 263 4.97 2.01 -9.86
N PHE A 264 3.91 2.24 -9.11
CA PHE A 264 2.73 2.94 -9.61
C PHE A 264 2.66 4.34 -9.05
N VAL A 265 2.06 5.22 -9.83
CA VAL A 265 1.85 6.60 -9.48
C VAL A 265 0.35 6.84 -9.35
N TYR A 266 -0.07 7.42 -8.24
CA TYR A 266 -1.46 7.65 -7.88
C TYR A 266 -1.72 9.14 -7.64
N LEU A 267 -2.89 9.60 -8.05
CA LEU A 267 -3.42 10.91 -7.66
C LEU A 267 -4.14 10.79 -6.31
N THR A 268 -3.92 11.71 -5.40
CA THR A 268 -4.64 11.78 -4.12
C THR A 268 -5.82 12.75 -4.17
N PRO A 269 -6.78 12.67 -3.23
CA PRO A 269 -7.84 13.66 -3.10
C PRO A 269 -7.35 15.11 -2.90
N ARG A 270 -6.10 15.29 -2.44
CA ARG A 270 -5.46 16.61 -2.26
C ARG A 270 -4.75 17.12 -3.53
N GLY A 271 -4.85 16.40 -4.66
CA GLY A 271 -4.17 16.77 -5.90
C GLY A 271 -2.67 16.47 -5.90
N GLU A 272 -2.20 15.65 -4.97
CA GLU A 272 -0.80 15.22 -4.90
C GLU A 272 -0.59 13.98 -5.78
N ILE A 273 0.65 13.80 -6.23
CA ILE A 273 1.06 12.63 -6.98
C ILE A 273 2.02 11.82 -6.11
N ILE A 274 1.57 10.61 -5.77
CA ILE A 274 2.28 9.70 -4.89
C ILE A 274 2.73 8.49 -5.68
N GLU A 275 4.02 8.23 -5.66
CA GLU A 275 4.63 7.01 -6.13
C GLU A 275 4.66 5.97 -5.02
N VAL A 276 4.28 4.74 -5.35
CA VAL A 276 4.44 3.56 -4.49
C VAL A 276 5.22 2.50 -5.26
N CYS A 277 6.42 2.17 -4.77
CA CYS A 277 7.33 1.18 -5.35
C CYS A 277 7.50 -0.03 -4.42
N SER A 278 7.51 -1.23 -4.98
CA SER A 278 7.72 -2.49 -4.24
C SER A 278 9.19 -2.89 -4.19
N ASP A 279 9.62 -3.59 -3.13
CA ASP A 279 10.92 -4.24 -3.07
C ASP A 279 11.06 -5.31 -4.19
N ALA A 280 12.16 -5.26 -4.94
CA ALA A 280 12.36 -6.14 -6.07
C ALA A 280 12.52 -7.63 -5.71
N LYS A 281 13.09 -7.94 -4.53
CA LYS A 281 13.13 -9.32 -4.03
C LYS A 281 11.72 -9.83 -3.77
N GLN A 282 10.84 -8.98 -3.23
CA GLN A 282 9.43 -9.32 -3.04
C GLN A 282 8.71 -9.47 -4.37
N ASN A 283 8.84 -8.52 -5.31
CA ASN A 283 8.26 -8.64 -6.65
C ASN A 283 8.70 -9.92 -7.36
N ARG A 284 9.98 -10.28 -7.26
CA ARG A 284 10.51 -11.52 -7.82
C ARG A 284 9.88 -12.75 -7.15
N ALA A 285 9.68 -12.73 -5.84
CA ALA A 285 9.00 -13.80 -5.12
C ALA A 285 7.54 -13.95 -5.60
N TYR A 286 6.80 -12.86 -5.77
CA TYR A 286 5.43 -12.89 -6.30
C TYR A 286 5.35 -13.45 -7.72
N ILE A 287 6.25 -13.04 -8.61
CA ILE A 287 6.32 -13.58 -9.98
C ILE A 287 6.58 -15.10 -9.94
N ILE A 288 7.47 -15.56 -9.04
CA ILE A 288 7.74 -16.99 -8.88
C ILE A 288 6.50 -17.74 -8.37
N GLU A 289 5.80 -17.22 -7.36
CA GLU A 289 4.57 -17.84 -6.84
C GLU A 289 3.45 -17.86 -7.90
N TYR A 290 3.27 -16.78 -8.66
CA TYR A 290 2.33 -16.76 -9.79
C TYR A 290 2.67 -17.81 -10.84
N LYS A 291 3.95 -17.96 -11.20
CA LYS A 291 4.39 -19.00 -12.13
C LYS A 291 4.19 -20.41 -11.57
N LYS A 292 4.35 -20.62 -10.26
CA LYS A 292 4.00 -21.89 -9.60
C LYS A 292 2.50 -22.20 -9.71
N TYR A 293 1.65 -21.19 -9.54
CA TYR A 293 0.21 -21.32 -9.73
C TYR A 293 -0.17 -21.63 -11.18
N LEU A 294 0.41 -20.94 -12.16
CA LEU A 294 0.19 -21.27 -13.58
C LEU A 294 0.61 -22.71 -13.91
N LYS A 295 1.75 -23.15 -13.34
CA LYS A 295 2.23 -24.52 -13.48
C LYS A 295 1.29 -25.54 -12.85
N SER A 296 0.73 -25.28 -11.66
CA SER A 296 -0.22 -26.21 -11.06
C SER A 296 -1.51 -26.33 -11.88
N ILE A 297 -2.04 -25.22 -12.39
CA ILE A 297 -3.19 -25.23 -13.32
C ILE A 297 -2.85 -26.02 -14.58
N PHE A 298 -1.67 -25.78 -15.16
CA PHE A 298 -1.23 -26.50 -16.35
C PHE A 298 -1.19 -28.01 -16.10
N LEU A 299 -0.59 -28.45 -15.00
CA LEU A 299 -0.49 -29.88 -14.65
C LEU A 299 -1.87 -30.52 -14.43
N GLN A 300 -2.79 -29.82 -13.75
CA GLN A 300 -4.17 -30.29 -13.58
C GLN A 300 -4.91 -30.43 -14.92
N LYS A 301 -4.78 -29.43 -15.81
CA LYS A 301 -5.38 -29.49 -17.15
C LYS A 301 -4.78 -30.61 -17.99
N LEU A 302 -3.46 -30.82 -17.87
CA LEU A 302 -2.76 -31.90 -18.55
C LEU A 302 -3.26 -33.27 -18.05
N GLU A 303 -3.36 -33.46 -16.73
CA GLU A 303 -3.88 -34.68 -16.12
C GLU A 303 -5.29 -35.01 -16.62
N LEU A 304 -6.20 -34.03 -16.60
CA LEU A 304 -7.57 -34.18 -17.13
C LEU A 304 -7.59 -34.59 -18.61
N ARG A 305 -6.74 -33.98 -19.45
CA ARG A 305 -6.62 -34.38 -20.85
C ARG A 305 -6.11 -35.81 -20.99
N MET A 306 -5.13 -36.20 -20.18
CA MET A 306 -4.55 -37.54 -20.19
C MET A 306 -5.51 -38.62 -19.68
N GLN A 307 -6.58 -38.28 -18.95
CA GLN A 307 -7.63 -39.25 -18.60
C GLN A 307 -8.32 -39.84 -19.84
N SER A 308 -8.45 -39.05 -20.92
CA SER A 308 -9.00 -39.51 -22.20
C SER A 308 -8.05 -40.43 -22.97
N TRP A 309 -6.77 -40.51 -22.58
CA TRP A 309 -5.77 -41.30 -23.26
C TRP A 309 -5.79 -42.74 -22.72
N LYS A 310 -5.79 -43.71 -23.64
CA LYS A 310 -5.66 -45.14 -23.32
C LYS A 310 -4.20 -45.51 -22.97
N ILE A 311 -3.56 -44.76 -22.07
CA ILE A 311 -2.22 -45.03 -21.54
C ILE A 311 -2.29 -45.53 -20.10
N SER A 312 -1.25 -46.28 -19.69
CA SER A 312 -1.16 -46.79 -18.33
C SER A 312 -1.02 -45.65 -17.31
N GLU A 313 -1.61 -45.83 -16.12
CA GLU A 313 -1.50 -44.87 -15.02
C GLU A 313 -0.04 -44.59 -14.64
N LYS A 314 0.83 -45.62 -14.73
CA LYS A 314 2.27 -45.47 -14.53
C LYS A 314 2.87 -44.42 -15.49
N LEU A 315 2.57 -44.52 -16.78
CA LEU A 315 3.09 -43.58 -17.78
C LEU A 315 2.49 -42.17 -17.60
N LYS A 316 1.22 -42.07 -17.15
CA LYS A 316 0.61 -40.79 -16.82
C LYS A 316 1.38 -40.08 -15.70
N HIS A 317 1.65 -40.81 -14.62
CA HIS A 317 2.40 -40.30 -13.48
C HIS A 317 3.84 -39.91 -13.85
N GLU A 318 4.52 -40.73 -14.64
CA GLU A 318 5.87 -40.43 -15.16
C GLU A 318 5.86 -39.13 -15.98
N THR A 319 4.86 -38.95 -16.84
CA THR A 319 4.73 -37.75 -17.68
C THR A 319 4.45 -36.49 -16.84
N LEU A 320 3.51 -36.56 -15.89
CA LEU A 320 3.21 -35.44 -14.98
C LEU A 320 4.44 -35.05 -14.14
N ASN A 321 5.17 -36.04 -13.62
CA ASN A 321 6.40 -35.80 -12.87
C ASN A 321 7.50 -35.20 -13.75
N PHE A 322 7.61 -35.64 -15.01
CA PHE A 322 8.55 -35.05 -15.96
C PHE A 322 8.25 -33.56 -16.17
N PHE A 323 7.00 -33.18 -16.44
CA PHE A 323 6.63 -31.77 -16.60
C PHE A 323 6.79 -30.97 -15.30
N ASN A 324 6.43 -31.55 -14.16
CA ASN A 324 6.61 -30.91 -12.87
C ASN A 324 8.10 -30.70 -12.53
N THR A 325 9.01 -31.54 -13.03
CA THR A 325 10.44 -31.35 -12.75
C THR A 325 11.08 -30.35 -13.71
N ASN A 326 10.75 -30.44 -15.01
CA ASN A 326 11.45 -29.71 -16.07
C ASN A 326 10.88 -28.30 -16.32
N ILE A 327 9.60 -28.04 -16.01
CA ILE A 327 9.06 -26.67 -16.11
C ILE A 327 9.50 -25.86 -14.88
N HIS A 328 10.53 -25.05 -15.05
CA HIS A 328 11.01 -24.15 -14.01
C HIS A 328 10.11 -22.91 -13.86
N THR A 329 9.97 -22.40 -12.64
CA THR A 329 9.19 -21.19 -12.33
C THR A 329 10.07 -19.96 -12.07
N LYS A 330 11.38 -20.13 -12.12
CA LYS A 330 12.36 -19.02 -12.07
C LYS A 330 12.45 -18.33 -13.44
N MET A 331 13.03 -17.13 -13.50
CA MET A 331 13.35 -16.50 -14.78
C MET A 331 14.35 -17.38 -15.54
N VAL A 332 14.04 -17.68 -16.80
CA VAL A 332 14.86 -18.46 -17.72
C VAL A 332 15.17 -17.58 -18.92
N ASP A 333 16.40 -17.68 -19.45
CA ASP A 333 16.78 -17.02 -20.69
C ASP A 333 15.93 -17.55 -21.86
N TYR A 334 15.56 -16.68 -22.81
CA TYR A 334 14.75 -17.05 -23.96
C TYR A 334 15.37 -18.21 -24.78
N HIS A 335 16.69 -18.25 -24.93
CA HIS A 335 17.38 -19.35 -25.63
C HIS A 335 17.28 -20.69 -24.89
N ALA A 336 17.16 -20.66 -23.56
CA ALA A 336 16.93 -21.86 -22.76
C ALA A 336 15.46 -22.31 -22.80
N ILE A 337 14.51 -21.43 -23.16
CA ILE A 337 13.10 -21.79 -23.36
C ILE A 337 12.94 -22.67 -24.62
N ASP A 338 13.56 -22.28 -25.74
CA ASP A 338 13.49 -23.06 -26.98
C ASP A 338 14.18 -24.43 -26.82
N ALA A 339 15.33 -24.47 -26.15
CA ALA A 339 16.02 -25.72 -25.85
C ALA A 339 15.14 -26.65 -25.00
N LEU A 340 14.53 -26.13 -23.93
CA LEU A 340 13.64 -26.92 -23.06
C LEU A 340 12.40 -27.43 -23.81
N LEU A 341 11.76 -26.57 -24.62
CA LEU A 341 10.58 -26.94 -25.39
C LEU A 341 10.88 -28.00 -26.44
N GLU A 342 11.86 -27.73 -27.31
CA GLU A 342 12.12 -28.56 -28.48
C GLU A 342 12.97 -29.80 -28.14
N LYS A 343 14.01 -29.66 -27.29
CA LYS A 343 14.93 -30.77 -27.01
C LYS A 343 14.48 -31.67 -25.88
N ASP A 344 13.88 -31.13 -24.83
CA ASP A 344 13.52 -31.94 -23.66
C ASP A 344 12.06 -32.37 -23.73
N ILE A 345 11.14 -31.40 -23.82
CA ILE A 345 9.71 -31.64 -23.72
C ILE A 345 9.16 -32.36 -24.95
N PHE A 346 9.38 -31.83 -26.15
CA PHE A 346 8.83 -32.44 -27.35
C PHE A 346 9.50 -33.76 -27.71
N THR A 347 10.82 -33.91 -27.51
CA THR A 347 11.50 -35.20 -27.65
C THR A 347 10.96 -36.25 -26.69
N TYR A 348 10.72 -35.89 -25.41
CA TYR A 348 10.10 -36.81 -24.45
C TYR A 348 8.71 -37.24 -24.92
N LEU A 349 7.86 -36.31 -25.34
CA LEU A 349 6.51 -36.62 -25.80
C LEU A 349 6.51 -37.49 -27.06
N GLN A 350 7.38 -37.18 -28.02
CA GLN A 350 7.52 -37.97 -29.25
C GLN A 350 8.09 -39.37 -29.00
N SER A 351 8.84 -39.59 -27.93
CA SER A 351 9.39 -40.92 -27.60
C SER A 351 8.45 -41.75 -26.72
N LYS A 352 7.65 -41.12 -25.85
CA LYS A 352 6.84 -41.84 -24.84
C LYS A 352 5.34 -41.85 -25.12
N VAL A 353 4.78 -40.81 -25.74
CA VAL A 353 3.32 -40.62 -25.89
C VAL A 353 2.92 -40.10 -27.28
N LYS A 354 3.74 -40.35 -28.31
CA LYS A 354 3.54 -39.87 -29.70
C LYS A 354 2.13 -40.11 -30.26
N SER A 355 1.59 -41.31 -30.05
CA SER A 355 0.26 -41.71 -30.52
C SER A 355 -0.91 -40.91 -29.94
N TYR A 356 -0.66 -40.15 -28.87
CA TYR A 356 -1.66 -39.33 -28.17
C TYR A 356 -1.39 -37.82 -28.33
N SER A 357 -0.29 -37.45 -28.99
CA SER A 357 0.19 -36.07 -29.08
C SER A 357 -0.26 -35.46 -30.42
N THR A 358 -1.49 -34.94 -30.46
CA THR A 358 -2.05 -34.28 -31.64
C THR A 358 -1.44 -32.88 -31.85
N PRO A 359 -1.54 -32.29 -33.05
CA PRO A 359 -1.13 -30.90 -33.28
C PRO A 359 -1.76 -29.92 -32.29
N GLU A 360 -3.05 -30.07 -31.97
CA GLU A 360 -3.77 -29.23 -31.01
C GLU A 360 -3.21 -29.40 -29.59
N PHE A 361 -2.76 -30.61 -29.24
CA PHE A 361 -2.11 -30.87 -27.96
C PHE A 361 -0.75 -30.19 -27.88
N PHE A 362 0.06 -30.24 -28.95
CA PHE A 362 1.32 -29.52 -29.04
C PHE A 362 1.12 -28.00 -28.97
N THR A 363 0.09 -27.46 -29.63
CA THR A 363 -0.26 -26.03 -29.52
C THR A 363 -0.64 -25.65 -28.09
N PHE A 364 -1.49 -26.45 -27.43
CA PHE A 364 -1.84 -26.25 -26.02
C PHE A 364 -0.60 -26.25 -25.11
N LEU A 365 0.25 -27.27 -25.25
CA LEU A 365 1.49 -27.39 -24.48
C LEU A 365 2.41 -26.19 -24.70
N ARG A 366 2.70 -25.86 -25.96
CA ARG A 366 3.58 -24.76 -26.32
C ARG A 366 3.07 -23.46 -25.70
N LYS A 367 1.77 -23.18 -25.84
CA LYS A 367 1.15 -21.99 -25.26
C LYS A 367 1.26 -21.96 -23.74
N SER A 368 0.85 -23.02 -23.05
CA SER A 368 0.85 -23.05 -21.58
C SER A 368 2.25 -23.01 -20.97
N ILE A 369 3.22 -23.69 -21.59
CA ILE A 369 4.61 -23.68 -21.13
C ILE A 369 5.24 -22.30 -21.36
N LEU A 370 4.99 -21.69 -22.53
CA LEU A 370 5.45 -20.31 -22.79
C LEU A 370 4.86 -19.33 -21.77
N GLU A 371 3.58 -19.40 -21.45
CA GLU A 371 2.95 -18.54 -20.44
C GLU A 371 3.63 -18.67 -19.06
N ILE A 372 4.11 -19.86 -18.68
CA ILE A 372 4.83 -20.09 -17.41
C ILE A 372 6.28 -19.56 -17.50
N LEU A 373 6.95 -19.76 -18.63
CA LEU A 373 8.39 -19.51 -18.77
C LEU A 373 8.71 -18.06 -19.15
N ILE A 374 7.85 -17.37 -19.91
CA ILE A 374 8.07 -15.99 -20.37
C ILE A 374 8.39 -15.06 -19.17
N PRO A 375 9.41 -14.20 -19.27
CA PRO A 375 9.66 -13.17 -18.27
C PRO A 375 8.44 -12.25 -18.12
N VAL A 376 7.93 -12.11 -16.89
CA VAL A 376 6.84 -11.16 -16.61
C VAL A 376 7.45 -9.81 -16.28
N GLN A 377 7.29 -8.82 -17.16
CA GLN A 377 7.77 -7.47 -16.90
C GLN A 377 6.68 -6.66 -16.16
N MET A 378 7.09 -5.72 -15.30
CA MET A 378 6.12 -4.85 -14.61
C MET A 378 5.35 -3.96 -15.60
N GLU A 379 5.94 -3.62 -16.74
CA GLU A 379 5.29 -2.90 -17.82
C GLU A 379 4.10 -3.68 -18.38
N ASP A 380 4.26 -4.99 -18.59
CA ASP A 380 3.17 -5.88 -19.01
C ASP A 380 2.06 -5.91 -17.97
N GLN A 381 2.41 -5.98 -16.68
CA GLN A 381 1.41 -5.94 -15.62
C GLN A 381 0.67 -4.59 -15.56
N PHE A 382 1.33 -3.47 -15.87
CA PHE A 382 0.67 -2.18 -15.98
C PHE A 382 -0.29 -2.17 -17.17
N LYS A 383 0.17 -2.59 -18.36
CA LYS A 383 -0.67 -2.66 -19.56
C LYS A 383 -1.90 -3.54 -19.36
N VAL A 384 -1.74 -4.72 -18.75
CA VAL A 384 -2.87 -5.62 -18.41
C VAL A 384 -3.87 -4.92 -17.50
N ARG A 385 -3.42 -4.21 -16.45
CA ARG A 385 -4.34 -3.46 -15.57
C ARG A 385 -5.07 -2.35 -16.33
N MET A 386 -4.39 -1.64 -17.22
CA MET A 386 -5.00 -0.60 -18.05
C MET A 386 -6.02 -1.20 -19.03
N ASP A 387 -5.77 -2.39 -19.58
CA ASP A 387 -6.73 -3.11 -20.42
C ASP A 387 -7.98 -3.53 -19.63
N LEU A 388 -7.84 -3.96 -18.37
CA LEU A 388 -8.98 -4.25 -17.50
C LEU A 388 -9.80 -2.99 -17.22
N ILE A 389 -9.15 -1.85 -16.99
CA ILE A 389 -9.84 -0.55 -16.87
C ILE A 389 -10.54 -0.16 -18.18
N LYS A 390 -9.86 -0.30 -19.32
CA LYS A 390 -10.41 -0.01 -20.66
C LYS A 390 -11.66 -0.84 -20.94
N LYS A 391 -11.71 -2.09 -20.46
CA LYS A 391 -12.85 -3.01 -20.59
C LYS A 391 -13.93 -2.81 -19.51
N ASN A 392 -13.81 -1.80 -18.65
CA ASN A 392 -14.68 -1.57 -17.49
C ASN A 392 -14.80 -2.78 -16.56
N GLN A 393 -13.74 -3.60 -16.48
CA GLN A 393 -13.68 -4.77 -15.59
C GLN A 393 -13.09 -4.41 -14.22
N LEU A 394 -12.29 -3.34 -14.15
CA LEU A 394 -11.78 -2.76 -12.92
C LEU A 394 -11.87 -1.23 -13.01
N THR A 395 -12.11 -0.59 -11.88
CA THR A 395 -11.94 0.85 -11.70
C THR A 395 -10.49 1.20 -11.40
N GLU A 396 -10.15 2.48 -11.52
CA GLU A 396 -8.82 3.01 -11.22
C GLU A 396 -8.42 2.76 -9.75
N THR A 397 -9.39 2.85 -8.83
CA THR A 397 -9.19 2.65 -7.39
C THR A 397 -9.11 1.17 -7.01
N GLU A 398 -9.87 0.29 -7.67
CA GLU A 398 -9.78 -1.16 -7.45
C GLU A 398 -8.38 -1.70 -7.80
N VAL A 399 -7.70 -1.10 -8.78
CA VAL A 399 -6.30 -1.43 -9.05
C VAL A 399 -5.42 -1.15 -7.83
N ALA A 400 -5.59 -0.03 -7.13
CA ALA A 400 -4.81 0.28 -5.92
C ALA A 400 -5.07 -0.72 -4.78
N LYS A 401 -6.31 -1.24 -4.67
CA LYS A 401 -6.70 -2.24 -3.67
C LYS A 401 -6.15 -3.63 -3.99
N LEU A 402 -6.13 -4.01 -5.27
CA LEU A 402 -5.65 -5.32 -5.73
C LEU A 402 -4.12 -5.40 -5.83
N VAL A 403 -3.43 -4.27 -5.91
CA VAL A 403 -1.97 -4.24 -5.86
C VAL A 403 -1.54 -4.27 -4.39
N SER A 404 -1.20 -5.46 -3.91
CA SER A 404 -0.77 -5.69 -2.53
C SER A 404 0.63 -6.29 -2.43
N LEU A 405 1.36 -5.92 -1.37
CA LEU A 405 2.50 -6.66 -0.87
C LEU A 405 2.15 -7.21 0.50
N GLY A 406 2.00 -8.54 0.58
CA GLY A 406 1.63 -9.24 1.80
C GLY A 406 0.16 -8.97 2.12
N THR A 407 -0.10 -8.48 3.33
CA THR A 407 -1.43 -8.17 3.83
C THR A 407 -1.85 -6.71 3.62
N VAL A 408 -1.01 -5.90 2.96
CA VAL A 408 -1.23 -4.45 2.79
C VAL A 408 -1.24 -4.09 1.31
N SER A 409 -2.30 -3.40 0.88
CA SER A 409 -2.46 -2.88 -0.47
C SER A 409 -1.84 -1.50 -0.64
N HIS A 410 -1.60 -1.08 -1.89
CA HIS A 410 -1.21 0.30 -2.18
C HIS A 410 -2.28 1.30 -1.71
N PHE A 411 -3.56 0.91 -1.79
CA PHE A 411 -4.67 1.71 -1.26
C PHE A 411 -4.55 1.92 0.25
N ASP A 412 -4.21 0.89 1.02
CA ASP A 412 -4.02 1.00 2.47
C ASP A 412 -2.87 1.95 2.81
N VAL A 413 -1.74 1.84 2.10
CA VAL A 413 -0.59 2.75 2.26
C VAL A 413 -0.96 4.21 1.96
N LEU A 414 -1.75 4.44 0.91
CA LEU A 414 -2.23 5.78 0.56
C LEU A 414 -3.22 6.34 1.60
N ASN A 415 -4.10 5.49 2.14
CA ASN A 415 -5.02 5.84 3.23
C ASN A 415 -4.27 6.22 4.51
N GLN A 416 -3.30 5.38 4.91
CA GLN A 416 -2.47 5.61 6.10
C GLN A 416 -1.64 6.89 5.96
N ARG A 417 -1.09 7.16 4.76
CA ARG A 417 -0.39 8.41 4.46
C ARG A 417 -1.32 9.61 4.65
N LEU A 418 -2.53 9.56 4.11
CA LEU A 418 -3.49 10.66 4.24
C LEU A 418 -3.89 10.88 5.71
N PHE A 419 -4.08 9.81 6.49
CA PHE A 419 -4.30 9.90 7.94
C PHE A 419 -3.19 10.69 8.64
N PHE A 420 -1.92 10.33 8.39
CA PHE A 420 -0.79 11.05 9.00
C PHE A 420 -0.68 12.50 8.53
N LEU A 421 -0.98 12.80 7.26
CA LEU A 421 -1.04 14.19 6.79
C LEU A 421 -2.09 15.01 7.53
N ILE A 422 -3.30 14.46 7.72
CA ILE A 422 -4.38 15.12 8.47
C ILE A 422 -3.93 15.38 9.91
N LEU A 423 -3.29 14.38 10.53
CA LEU A 423 -2.76 14.47 11.89
C LEU A 423 -1.74 15.62 12.02
N VAL A 424 -0.76 15.69 11.12
CA VAL A 424 0.29 16.72 11.16
C VAL A 424 -0.27 18.11 10.83
N ASP A 425 -1.19 18.21 9.87
CA ASP A 425 -1.89 19.47 9.58
C ASP A 425 -2.61 19.99 10.83
N ASN A 426 -3.27 19.12 11.59
CA ASN A 426 -3.96 19.48 12.81
C ASN A 426 -2.99 19.85 13.95
N ILE A 427 -1.88 19.13 14.11
CA ILE A 427 -0.81 19.50 15.06
C ILE A 427 -0.30 20.92 14.73
N ALA A 428 0.01 21.20 13.47
CA ALA A 428 0.50 22.51 13.05
C ALA A 428 -0.52 23.63 13.30
N ARG A 429 -1.82 23.37 13.11
CA ARG A 429 -2.89 24.33 13.43
C ARG A 429 -2.96 24.61 14.93
N ILE A 430 -2.89 23.58 15.77
CA ILE A 430 -2.93 23.72 17.24
C ILE A 430 -1.73 24.53 17.73
N LEU A 431 -0.53 24.21 17.25
CA LEU A 431 0.69 24.92 17.67
C LEU A 431 0.67 26.40 17.26
N LYS A 432 0.09 26.75 16.11
CA LYS A 432 -0.15 28.15 15.71
C LYS A 432 -1.13 28.85 16.64
N LEU A 433 -2.23 28.18 17.03
CA LEU A 433 -3.20 28.73 18.00
C LEU A 433 -2.53 28.95 19.37
N GLN A 434 -1.62 28.07 19.77
CA GLN A 434 -0.83 28.20 20.99
C GLN A 434 0.33 29.22 20.88
N LYS A 435 0.54 29.86 19.72
CA LYS A 435 1.66 30.78 19.44
C LYS A 435 3.05 30.15 19.64
N LYS A 436 3.17 28.85 19.35
CA LYS A 436 4.43 28.08 19.43
C LYS A 436 5.08 27.84 18.06
N LEU A 437 4.36 28.13 16.97
CA LEU A 437 4.80 28.20 15.58
C LEU A 437 4.50 29.59 15.03
#